data_AF-A0A0N1F2W6-F1
#
_entry.id   AF-A0A0N1F2W6-F1
#
_cell.length_a   1.000
_cell.length_b   1.000
_cell.length_c   1.000
_cell.angle_alpha   90.00
_cell.angle_beta   90.00
_cell.angle_gamma   90.00
#
_symmetry.space_group_name_H-M   'P 1'
#
loop_
_entity.id
_entity.type
_entity.pdbx_description
1 polymer ?
#
loop_
_entity_poly.entity_id
_entity_poly.type
_entity_poly.pdbx_seq_one_letter_code
_entity_poly.pdbx_strand_id
1 'polypeptide(L)'
;MSGVTAQETMLGIVDVTIRVAAYEEAGEHWKRVLSGPRHGGYGRIFIQRYGINRRRYLNCYDWRGMYRGQPANIDECPGAMFIWQGKKEASTEPVFAHNNQRLGRDMGWALRPFQQTGETDFWEVRFKFV
;
A
#
# COMPACT_ATOMS: atom_id res chain seq x y z
N MET A 1 14.56 1.94 13.24
CA MET A 1 14.94 1.79 11.82
C MET A 1 13.67 1.47 11.05
N SER A 2 13.44 2.09 9.89
CA SER A 2 12.26 1.78 9.06
C SER A 2 12.28 0.33 8.58
N GLY A 3 11.11 -0.31 8.51
CA GLY A 3 10.94 -1.60 7.85
C GLY A 3 10.60 -1.47 6.34
N VAL A 4 10.19 -0.28 5.87
CA VAL A 4 10.02 0.02 4.44
C VAL A 4 11.19 0.86 3.94
N THR A 5 11.75 0.47 2.79
CA THR A 5 12.65 1.31 1.98
C THR A 5 12.10 1.44 0.57
N ALA A 6 12.48 2.51 -0.14
CA ALA A 6 12.08 2.76 -1.51
C ALA A 6 13.24 3.40 -2.29
N GLN A 7 13.47 2.94 -3.52
CA GLN A 7 14.57 3.39 -4.37
C GLN A 7 14.12 3.44 -5.83
N GLU A 8 14.44 4.51 -6.55
CA GLU A 8 14.31 4.54 -8.00
C GLU A 8 15.36 3.62 -8.64
N THR A 9 14.91 2.66 -9.45
CA THR A 9 15.78 1.67 -10.12
C THR A 9 15.91 1.91 -11.62
N MET A 10 14.91 2.58 -12.22
CA MET A 10 14.89 3.13 -13.57
C MET A 10 14.03 4.39 -13.55
N LEU A 11 14.19 5.29 -14.53
CA LEU A 11 13.44 6.55 -14.59
C LEU A 11 11.93 6.34 -14.42
N GLY A 12 11.35 6.89 -13.35
CA GLY A 12 9.91 6.78 -13.03
C GLY A 12 9.49 5.42 -12.42
N ILE A 13 10.43 4.57 -11.99
CA ILE A 13 10.17 3.22 -11.46
C ILE A 13 10.84 3.05 -10.09
N VAL A 14 10.03 2.86 -9.06
CA VAL A 14 10.44 2.73 -7.66
C VAL A 14 10.29 1.29 -7.18
N ASP A 15 11.39 0.67 -6.79
CA ASP A 15 11.37 -0.59 -6.05
C ASP A 15 11.15 -0.27 -4.56
N VAL A 16 10.07 -0.80 -3.99
CA VAL A 16 9.70 -0.66 -2.57
C VAL A 16 9.93 -2.00 -1.88
N THR A 17 10.82 -2.03 -0.90
CA THR A 17 11.13 -3.23 -0.12
C THR A 17 10.48 -3.12 1.27
N ILE A 18 9.63 -4.09 1.61
CA ILE A 18 8.93 -4.18 2.89
C ILE A 18 9.53 -5.36 3.68
N ARG A 19 10.12 -5.07 4.85
CA ARG A 19 10.51 -6.09 5.82
C ARG A 19 9.28 -6.57 6.57
N VAL A 20 8.76 -7.72 6.19
CA VAL A 20 7.45 -8.23 6.62
C VAL A 20 7.40 -8.43 8.13
N ALA A 21 8.44 -9.03 8.70
CA ALA A 21 8.56 -9.25 10.15
C ALA A 21 8.62 -7.96 11.00
N ALA A 22 8.68 -6.76 10.38
CA ALA A 22 8.58 -5.50 11.11
C ALA A 22 7.13 -5.00 11.30
N TYR A 23 6.14 -5.66 10.67
CA TYR A 23 4.73 -5.23 10.59
C TYR A 23 3.71 -6.35 10.84
N GLU A 24 4.15 -7.52 11.28
CA GLU A 24 3.29 -8.64 11.73
C GLU A 24 2.17 -8.96 10.71
N GLU A 25 0.89 -8.88 11.08
CA GLU A 25 -0.22 -9.26 10.19
C GLU A 25 -0.31 -8.33 8.97
N ALA A 26 -0.06 -7.03 9.14
CA ALA A 26 -0.09 -6.07 8.03
C ALA A 26 1.05 -6.35 7.02
N GLY A 27 2.21 -6.80 7.50
CA GLY A 27 3.30 -7.24 6.63
C GLY A 27 2.95 -8.51 5.85
N GLU A 28 2.40 -9.53 6.53
CA GLU A 28 2.02 -10.79 5.89
C GLU A 28 0.80 -10.64 4.97
N HIS A 29 -0.12 -9.69 5.23
CA HIS A 29 -1.19 -9.31 4.29
C HIS A 29 -0.59 -8.81 2.97
N TRP A 30 0.26 -7.78 3.01
CA TRP A 30 0.83 -7.20 1.79
C TRP A 30 1.66 -8.21 1.00
N LYS A 31 2.46 -9.02 1.70
CA LYS A 31 3.23 -10.13 1.11
C LYS A 31 2.31 -11.15 0.45
N ARG A 32 1.25 -11.62 1.12
CA ARG A 32 0.28 -12.60 0.58
C ARG A 32 -0.47 -12.06 -0.64
N VAL A 33 -0.82 -10.77 -0.62
CA VAL A 33 -1.66 -10.13 -1.65
C VAL A 33 -0.88 -9.73 -2.91
N LEU A 34 0.39 -9.34 -2.75
CA LEU A 34 1.24 -8.81 -3.84
C LEU A 34 2.38 -9.74 -4.27
N SER A 35 2.63 -10.87 -3.59
CA SER A 35 3.55 -11.89 -4.11
C SER A 35 3.01 -12.56 -5.37
N GLY A 36 3.92 -13.05 -6.21
CA GLY A 36 3.58 -13.79 -7.43
C GLY A 36 3.37 -12.92 -8.67
N PRO A 37 2.98 -13.53 -9.81
CA PRO A 37 3.00 -12.89 -11.12
C PRO A 37 2.20 -11.58 -11.17
N ARG A 38 2.83 -10.53 -11.73
CA ARG A 38 2.23 -9.19 -11.89
C ARG A 38 1.62 -8.66 -10.58
N HIS A 39 2.37 -8.74 -9.48
CA HIS A 39 1.94 -8.39 -8.13
C HIS A 39 0.60 -9.04 -7.75
N GLY A 40 0.55 -10.38 -7.64
CA GLY A 40 -0.67 -11.09 -7.25
C GLY A 40 -1.90 -10.79 -8.14
N GLY A 41 -1.68 -10.43 -9.42
CA GLY A 41 -2.72 -10.06 -10.38
C GLY A 41 -3.05 -8.56 -10.51
N TYR A 42 -2.46 -7.66 -9.71
CA TYR A 42 -2.72 -6.21 -9.79
C TYR A 42 -2.08 -5.52 -11.01
N GLY A 43 -1.11 -6.13 -11.68
CA GLY A 43 -0.47 -5.56 -12.87
C GLY A 43 0.67 -4.59 -12.53
N ARG A 44 0.79 -3.52 -13.33
CA ARG A 44 1.58 -2.34 -12.96
C ARG A 44 0.80 -1.57 -11.90
N ILE A 45 1.46 -1.24 -10.80
CA ILE A 45 0.92 -0.41 -9.71
C ILE A 45 1.64 0.95 -9.80
N PHE A 46 0.94 2.05 -9.55
CA PHE A 46 1.48 3.40 -9.60
C PHE A 46 1.13 4.17 -8.34
N ILE A 47 2.00 5.08 -7.90
CA ILE A 47 1.65 6.08 -6.89
C ILE A 47 0.55 6.99 -7.47
N GLN A 48 -0.52 7.17 -6.71
CA GLN A 48 -1.56 8.15 -6.99
C GLN A 48 -2.09 8.72 -5.66
N ARG A 49 -1.65 9.93 -5.33
CA ARG A 49 -2.05 10.63 -4.09
C ARG A 49 -3.34 11.43 -4.26
N TYR A 50 -3.68 11.84 -5.48
CA TYR A 50 -4.93 12.53 -5.78
C TYR A 50 -6.11 11.55 -5.60
N GLY A 51 -7.09 11.94 -4.78
CA GLY A 51 -8.26 11.11 -4.48
C GLY A 51 -8.10 10.00 -3.42
N ILE A 52 -7.02 9.98 -2.61
CA ILE A 52 -6.81 8.98 -1.53
C ILE A 52 -8.08 8.77 -0.69
N ASN A 53 -8.68 9.86 -0.17
CA ASN A 53 -9.83 9.77 0.71
C ASN A 53 -11.05 9.09 0.05
N ARG A 54 -11.23 9.29 -1.27
CA ARG A 54 -12.30 8.66 -2.04
C ARG A 54 -12.01 7.17 -2.28
N ARG A 55 -10.77 6.80 -2.62
CA ARG A 55 -10.38 5.38 -2.78
C ARG A 55 -10.53 4.64 -1.45
N ARG A 56 -10.02 5.18 -0.34
CA ARG A 56 -10.14 4.55 0.99
C ARG A 56 -11.60 4.35 1.41
N TYR A 57 -12.47 5.34 1.17
CA TYR A 57 -13.91 5.23 1.45
C TYR A 57 -14.62 4.15 0.62
N LEU A 58 -14.18 3.92 -0.63
CA LEU A 58 -14.73 2.88 -1.50
C LEU A 58 -14.16 1.49 -1.16
N ASN A 59 -12.84 1.36 -1.05
CA ASN A 59 -12.14 0.11 -0.72
C ASN A 59 -12.63 -0.46 0.62
N CYS A 60 -12.68 0.39 1.65
CA CYS A 60 -13.03 -0.02 3.00
C CYS A 60 -14.53 0.13 3.28
N TYR A 61 -15.37 0.17 2.23
CA TYR A 61 -16.78 0.51 2.40
C TYR A 61 -17.51 -0.50 3.29
N ASP A 62 -17.45 -1.79 3.00
CA ASP A 62 -18.29 -2.78 3.71
C ASP A 62 -17.93 -2.94 5.20
N TRP A 63 -16.80 -2.36 5.60
CA TRP A 63 -16.32 -2.28 6.97
C TRP A 63 -16.75 -1.00 7.72
N ARG A 64 -17.78 -0.26 7.24
CA ARG A 64 -18.25 1.05 7.78
C ARG A 64 -18.16 1.17 9.30
N GLY A 65 -18.61 0.13 10.01
CA GLY A 65 -18.81 0.14 11.47
C GLY A 65 -17.58 -0.14 12.34
N MET A 66 -16.45 -0.62 11.79
CA MET A 66 -15.29 -1.03 12.61
C MET A 66 -14.36 0.12 13.02
N TYR A 67 -14.59 1.34 12.53
CA TYR A 67 -13.56 2.39 12.46
C TYR A 67 -13.36 3.31 13.69
N ARG A 68 -14.01 3.07 14.83
CA ARG A 68 -13.80 3.86 16.06
C ARG A 68 -13.76 2.99 17.32
N GLY A 69 -12.69 3.13 18.11
CA GLY A 69 -12.53 2.51 19.42
C GLY A 69 -12.15 1.02 19.43
N GLN A 70 -12.18 0.34 18.28
CA GLN A 70 -11.73 -1.06 18.15
C GLN A 70 -10.19 -1.15 18.10
N PRO A 71 -9.58 -2.25 18.58
CA PRO A 71 -8.13 -2.47 18.51
C PRO A 71 -7.62 -2.83 17.11
N ALA A 72 -8.53 -3.12 16.17
CA ALA A 72 -8.21 -3.42 14.77
C ALA A 72 -8.49 -2.23 13.85
N ASN A 73 -7.65 -2.07 12.81
CA ASN A 73 -7.95 -1.26 11.63
C ASN A 73 -8.09 -2.19 10.44
N ILE A 74 -8.97 -1.85 9.49
CA ILE A 74 -8.93 -2.47 8.16
C ILE A 74 -7.69 -1.94 7.44
N ASP A 75 -6.84 -2.86 6.99
CA ASP A 75 -5.77 -2.59 6.03
C ASP A 75 -6.29 -2.74 4.59
N GLU A 76 -5.69 -1.99 3.67
CA GLU A 76 -6.03 -2.02 2.25
C GLU A 76 -4.76 -2.25 1.42
N CYS A 77 -4.78 -3.26 0.55
CA CYS A 77 -3.62 -3.66 -0.24
C CYS A 77 -4.00 -3.94 -1.72
N PRO A 78 -3.46 -3.17 -2.69
CA PRO A 78 -2.70 -1.93 -2.52
C PRO A 78 -3.54 -0.82 -1.85
N GLY A 79 -2.94 -0.08 -0.91
CA GLY A 79 -3.64 0.99 -0.19
C GLY A 79 -4.00 2.20 -1.06
N ALA A 80 -4.88 3.08 -0.58
CA ALA A 80 -5.49 4.14 -1.39
C ALA A 80 -4.54 5.19 -1.98
N MET A 81 -3.25 5.22 -1.60
CA MET A 81 -2.21 6.02 -2.28
C MET A 81 -1.70 5.40 -3.59
N PHE A 82 -2.27 4.27 -4.01
CA PHE A 82 -1.93 3.60 -5.26
C PHE A 82 -3.15 3.46 -6.20
N ILE A 83 -2.86 3.29 -7.48
CA ILE A 83 -3.77 2.76 -8.51
C ILE A 83 -3.04 1.67 -9.31
N TRP A 84 -3.76 0.85 -10.06
CA TRP A 84 -3.18 -0.29 -10.76
C TRP A 84 -3.95 -0.66 -12.03
N GLN A 85 -3.35 -1.48 -12.90
CA GLN A 85 -3.92 -1.84 -14.21
C GLN A 85 -4.75 -3.13 -14.23
N GLY A 86 -4.61 -4.00 -13.23
CA GLY A 86 -5.39 -5.23 -13.09
C GLY A 86 -6.84 -4.95 -12.70
N LYS A 87 -7.77 -5.82 -13.09
CA LYS A 87 -9.21 -5.72 -12.76
C LYS A 87 -9.57 -6.20 -11.34
N LYS A 88 -8.59 -6.33 -10.46
CA LYS A 88 -8.74 -6.83 -9.08
C LYS A 88 -9.01 -5.65 -8.15
N GLU A 89 -9.94 -5.80 -7.20
CA GLU A 89 -10.23 -4.80 -6.17
C GLU A 89 -9.15 -4.81 -5.07
N ALA A 90 -9.06 -3.77 -4.24
CA ALA A 90 -8.14 -3.77 -3.11
C ALA A 90 -8.47 -4.93 -2.15
N SER A 91 -7.47 -5.72 -1.79
CA SER A 91 -7.62 -6.68 -0.69
C SER A 91 -7.82 -5.90 0.61
N THR A 92 -8.83 -6.26 1.40
CA THR A 92 -9.09 -5.64 2.70
C THR A 92 -9.25 -6.69 3.79
N GLU A 93 -8.59 -6.50 4.92
CA GLU A 93 -8.75 -7.36 6.10
C GLU A 93 -8.51 -6.59 7.40
N PRO A 94 -9.16 -6.98 8.52
CA PRO A 94 -8.87 -6.43 9.84
C PRO A 94 -7.50 -6.92 10.36
N VAL A 95 -6.64 -5.98 10.73
CA VAL A 95 -5.33 -6.22 11.38
C VAL A 95 -5.17 -5.31 12.58
N PHE A 96 -4.18 -5.56 13.46
CA PHE A 96 -3.97 -4.68 14.61
C PHE A 96 -3.67 -3.23 14.20
N ALA A 97 -4.33 -2.29 14.89
CA ALA A 97 -4.32 -0.88 14.54
C ALA A 97 -2.90 -0.28 14.53
N HIS A 98 -2.04 -0.73 15.46
CA HIS A 98 -0.64 -0.32 15.55
C HIS A 98 0.17 -0.72 14.31
N ASN A 99 0.06 -1.98 13.89
CA ASN A 99 0.87 -2.57 12.81
C ASN A 99 0.56 -1.92 11.46
N ASN A 100 -0.72 -1.74 11.14
CA ASN A 100 -1.20 -0.98 9.99
C ASN A 100 -0.72 0.49 10.00
N GLN A 101 -0.92 1.22 11.12
CA GLN A 101 -0.49 2.62 11.21
C GLN A 101 1.02 2.81 11.13
N ARG A 102 1.80 1.81 11.57
CA ARG A 102 3.26 1.79 11.46
C ARG A 102 3.71 1.52 10.02
N LEU A 103 3.13 0.52 9.35
CA LEU A 103 3.39 0.22 7.94
C LEU A 103 3.04 1.42 7.04
N GLY A 104 1.85 2.00 7.19
CA GLY A 104 1.40 3.15 6.41
C GLY A 104 2.26 4.41 6.63
N ARG A 105 2.81 4.59 7.83
CA ARG A 105 3.74 5.69 8.16
C ARG A 105 5.11 5.49 7.49
N ASP A 106 5.71 4.32 7.67
CA ASP A 106 7.02 4.00 7.09
C ASP A 106 6.95 3.99 5.54
N MET A 107 5.85 3.49 4.97
CA MET A 107 5.54 3.58 3.53
C MET A 107 5.43 5.04 3.06
N GLY A 108 4.67 5.89 3.78
CA GLY A 108 4.51 7.30 3.45
C GLY A 108 5.81 8.11 3.57
N TRP A 109 6.71 7.73 4.48
CA TRP A 109 8.05 8.30 4.60
C TRP A 109 9.00 7.82 3.50
N ALA A 110 9.04 6.51 3.23
CA ALA A 110 9.87 5.93 2.17
C ALA A 110 9.49 6.48 0.78
N LEU A 111 8.19 6.66 0.52
CA LEU A 111 7.70 7.23 -0.75
C LEU A 111 7.68 8.76 -0.81
N ARG A 112 8.14 9.48 0.22
CA ARG A 112 8.15 10.95 0.24
C ARG A 112 9.03 11.62 -0.84
N PRO A 113 10.19 11.04 -1.28
CA PRO A 113 11.00 11.64 -2.35
C PRO A 113 10.31 11.62 -3.73
N PHE A 114 9.52 10.58 -4.01
CA PHE A 114 8.86 10.36 -5.30
C PHE A 114 7.56 11.17 -5.37
N GLN A 115 7.71 12.49 -5.45
CA GLN A 115 6.61 13.45 -5.48
C GLN A 115 5.84 13.35 -6.80
N GLN A 116 4.53 13.61 -6.74
CA GLN A 116 3.71 13.83 -7.94
C GLN A 116 3.46 15.33 -8.08
N THR A 117 3.73 15.86 -9.27
CA THR A 117 3.49 17.25 -9.66
C THR A 117 2.07 17.49 -10.17
N GLY A 118 1.35 16.45 -10.57
CA GLY A 118 -0.04 16.49 -11.03
C GLY A 118 -0.68 15.10 -11.06
N GLU A 119 -1.97 15.02 -11.44
CA GLU A 119 -2.73 13.76 -11.39
C GLU A 119 -2.24 12.69 -12.39
N THR A 120 -1.54 13.11 -13.45
CA THR A 120 -0.99 12.25 -14.51
C THR A 120 0.49 11.91 -14.32
N ASP A 121 1.12 12.40 -13.25
CA ASP A 121 2.50 12.12 -12.90
C ASP A 121 2.56 10.75 -12.18
N PHE A 122 3.08 9.71 -12.86
CA PHE A 122 2.95 8.32 -12.44
C PHE A 122 4.29 7.63 -12.22
N TRP A 123 4.67 7.52 -10.95
CA TRP A 123 5.73 6.62 -10.49
C TRP A 123 5.21 5.18 -10.44
N GLU A 124 5.78 4.27 -11.24
CA GLU A 124 5.54 2.83 -11.11
C GLU A 124 6.14 2.32 -9.81
N VAL A 125 5.43 1.45 -9.10
CA VAL A 125 5.89 0.85 -7.84
C VAL A 125 5.98 -0.67 -7.95
N ARG A 126 7.12 -1.21 -7.53
CA ARG A 126 7.43 -2.64 -7.54
C ARG A 126 7.68 -3.11 -6.12
N PHE A 127 6.77 -3.92 -5.59
CA PHE A 127 6.85 -4.39 -4.21
C PHE A 127 7.74 -5.62 -4.09
N LYS A 128 8.67 -5.57 -3.13
CA LYS A 128 9.58 -6.65 -2.73
C LYS A 128 9.39 -6.91 -1.24
N PHE A 129 9.50 -8.17 -0.84
CA PHE A 129 9.25 -8.61 0.53
C PHE A 129 10.47 -9.36 1.08
N VAL A 130 10.86 -9.03 2.31
CA VAL A 130 12.01 -9.61 3.04
C VAL A 130 11.70 -9.83 4.53
#